data_AF-A0A3E2TMW4-F1
#
_entry.id   AF-A0A3E2TMW4-F1
#
_cell.length_a   1.000
_cell.length_b   1.000
_cell.length_c   1.000
_cell.angle_alpha   90.00
_cell.angle_beta   90.00
_cell.angle_gamma   90.00
#
_symmetry.space_group_name_H-M   'P 1'
#
loop_
_entity.id
_entity.type
_entity.pdbx_description
1 polymer ?
#
loop_
_entity_poly.entity_id
_entity_poly.type
_entity_poly.pdbx_seq_one_letter_code
_entity_poly.pdbx_strand_id
1 'polypeptide(L)'
;MTKKYRWIFGILITICMSIILILISSIALDYHRNVWRYLGGPVSDGIVPQKVIEWLLIVTPVWTICGWWLNNQFALVQMTVFRYGNIGVWWKQQIKEVYLLHSWYYILMFVVLKLRIQKYWTANLYLEILMILIHSLFMLTIMILIRIVVNNMLASFTCILMLEILSIYASAQKWFSPKYCPFVWGMYNVCNQTYPNKGYDIEKAIVLSVVFIIVLNAAIFVDKKLLKRSLSHGKNRTDRSE
;
A
#
# COMPACT_ATOMS: atom_id res chain seq x y z
N MET A 1 -26.63 3.60 1.40
CA MET A 1 -26.12 2.73 0.31
C MET A 1 -25.92 1.29 0.81
N THR A 2 -26.57 0.28 0.22
CA THR A 2 -26.47 -1.12 0.69
C THR A 2 -25.05 -1.69 0.48
N LYS A 3 -24.68 -2.78 1.18
CA LYS A 3 -23.35 -3.42 1.05
C LYS A 3 -23.04 -3.81 -0.41
N LYS A 4 -24.06 -4.24 -1.16
CA LYS A 4 -23.97 -4.58 -2.58
C LYS A 4 -23.56 -3.38 -3.45
N TYR A 5 -24.23 -2.23 -3.30
CA TYR A 5 -23.88 -1.03 -4.08
C TYR A 5 -22.50 -0.46 -3.75
N ARG A 6 -22.04 -0.61 -2.49
CA ARG A 6 -20.68 -0.21 -2.11
C ARG A 6 -19.61 -1.10 -2.71
N TRP A 7 -19.87 -2.41 -2.82
CA TRP A 7 -19.00 -3.31 -3.56
C TRP A 7 -18.93 -2.95 -5.04
N ILE A 8 -20.09 -2.71 -5.68
CA ILE A 8 -20.15 -2.30 -7.09
C ILE A 8 -19.39 -0.99 -7.30
N PHE A 9 -19.61 0.00 -6.45
CA PHE A 9 -18.92 1.28 -6.52
C PHE A 9 -17.42 1.16 -6.23
N GLY A 10 -17.03 0.32 -5.26
CA GLY A 10 -15.64 0.00 -4.98
C GLY A 10 -14.96 -0.62 -6.21
N ILE A 11 -15.56 -1.65 -6.81
CA ILE A 11 -15.07 -2.27 -8.05
C ILE A 11 -14.97 -1.23 -9.18
N LEU A 12 -15.97 -0.37 -9.34
CA LEU A 12 -15.98 0.69 -10.36
C LEU A 12 -14.82 1.67 -10.16
N ILE A 13 -14.58 2.13 -8.93
CA ILE A 13 -13.42 3.00 -8.61
C ILE A 13 -12.13 2.25 -8.90
N THR A 14 -12.00 0.98 -8.49
CA THR A 14 -10.79 0.20 -8.75
C THR A 14 -10.53 0.09 -10.25
N ILE A 15 -11.58 -0.16 -11.06
CA ILE A 15 -11.47 -0.20 -12.52
C ILE A 15 -11.08 1.17 -13.08
N CYS A 16 -11.74 2.26 -12.68
CA CYS A 16 -11.43 3.61 -13.17
C CYS A 16 -10.00 4.04 -12.80
N MET A 17 -9.58 3.83 -11.56
CA MET A 17 -8.22 4.13 -11.11
C MET A 17 -7.19 3.23 -11.81
N SER A 18 -7.52 1.96 -12.05
CA SER A 18 -6.66 1.07 -12.82
C SER A 18 -6.53 1.57 -14.26
N ILE A 19 -7.61 2.03 -14.92
CA ILE A 19 -7.58 2.59 -16.27
C ILE A 19 -6.72 3.86 -16.33
N ILE A 20 -6.90 4.79 -15.38
CA ILE A 20 -6.07 5.99 -15.27
C ILE A 20 -4.60 5.60 -15.11
N LEU A 21 -4.32 4.57 -14.29
CA LEU A 21 -2.97 4.07 -14.11
C LEU A 21 -2.40 3.43 -15.36
N ILE A 22 -3.21 2.68 -16.11
CA ILE A 22 -2.81 2.08 -17.40
C ILE A 22 -2.39 3.17 -18.37
N LEU A 23 -3.17 4.25 -18.45
CA LEU A 23 -2.88 5.42 -19.25
C LEU A 23 -1.57 6.09 -18.80
N ILE A 24 -1.42 6.38 -17.51
CA ILE A 24 -0.23 7.03 -16.96
C ILE A 24 1.01 6.15 -17.10
N SER A 25 0.92 4.86 -16.79
CA SER A 25 2.01 3.89 -16.93
C SER A 25 2.41 3.74 -18.40
N SER A 26 1.43 3.73 -19.32
CA SER A 26 1.71 3.71 -20.76
C SER A 26 2.47 4.96 -21.20
N ILE A 27 2.03 6.15 -20.78
CA ILE A 27 2.69 7.42 -21.09
C ILE A 27 4.11 7.45 -20.50
N ALA A 28 4.28 7.03 -19.25
CA ALA A 28 5.58 6.99 -18.58
C ALA A 28 6.54 5.98 -19.21
N LEU A 29 6.03 4.82 -19.65
CA LEU A 29 6.82 3.82 -20.37
C LEU A 29 7.26 4.32 -21.75
N ASP A 30 6.38 5.01 -22.47
CA ASP A 30 6.70 5.61 -23.76
C ASP A 30 7.75 6.73 -23.59
N TYR A 31 7.73 7.45 -22.47
CA TYR A 31 8.70 8.49 -22.13
C TYR A 31 10.09 7.93 -21.75
N HIS A 32 10.16 6.93 -20.86
CA HIS A 32 11.43 6.43 -20.33
C HIS A 32 12.12 5.40 -21.24
N ARG A 33 11.39 4.76 -22.15
CA ARG A 33 11.83 3.60 -22.97
C ARG A 33 12.42 2.42 -22.17
N ASN A 34 12.45 2.50 -20.84
CA ASN A 34 13.05 1.54 -19.92
C ASN A 34 12.19 1.43 -18.66
N VAL A 35 11.58 0.26 -18.48
CA VAL A 35 10.69 -0.09 -17.36
C VAL A 35 11.36 0.07 -16.01
N TRP A 36 12.65 -0.26 -15.94
CA TRP A 36 13.45 -0.19 -14.72
C TRP A 36 13.57 1.23 -14.17
N ARG A 37 13.50 2.25 -15.04
CA ARG A 37 13.52 3.65 -14.61
C ARG A 37 12.19 4.07 -13.99
N TYR A 38 11.08 3.61 -14.56
CA TYR A 38 9.74 3.90 -14.06
C TYR A 38 9.45 3.22 -12.71
N LEU A 39 9.80 1.93 -12.59
CA LEU A 39 9.69 1.17 -11.33
C LEU A 39 10.79 1.52 -10.31
N GLY A 40 11.79 2.28 -10.75
CA GLY A 40 13.02 2.53 -10.02
C GLY A 40 12.90 3.47 -8.83
N GLY A 41 11.96 4.42 -8.85
CA GLY A 41 11.99 5.52 -7.90
C GLY A 41 13.26 6.40 -8.06
N PRO A 42 13.64 7.22 -7.07
CA PRO A 42 14.75 8.15 -7.19
C PRO A 42 16.12 7.46 -7.29
N VAL A 43 17.11 8.18 -7.85
CA VAL A 43 18.46 7.66 -8.10
C VAL A 43 19.40 8.01 -6.94
N SER A 44 20.45 7.23 -6.75
CA SER A 44 21.50 7.47 -5.74
C SER A 44 22.21 8.83 -5.82
N ASP A 45 22.09 9.54 -6.95
CA ASP A 45 22.78 10.81 -7.21
C ASP A 45 21.92 12.05 -6.88
N GLY A 46 20.68 11.86 -6.41
CA GLY A 46 19.82 12.95 -5.95
C GLY A 46 18.33 12.69 -6.12
N ILE A 47 17.51 13.55 -5.52
CA ILE A 47 16.06 13.49 -5.63
C ILE A 47 15.66 14.12 -6.96
N VAL A 48 15.16 13.29 -7.88
CA VAL A 48 14.47 13.76 -9.09
C VAL A 48 12.97 13.75 -8.78
N PRO A 49 12.30 14.91 -8.60
CA PRO A 49 10.90 14.98 -8.19
C PRO A 49 9.97 14.15 -9.08
N GLN A 50 10.21 14.16 -10.39
CA GLN A 50 9.46 13.35 -11.35
C GLN A 50 9.46 11.85 -11.00
N LYS A 51 10.62 11.28 -10.63
CA LYS A 51 10.72 9.85 -10.29
C LYS A 51 10.04 9.51 -8.97
N VAL A 52 10.00 10.46 -8.03
CA VAL A 52 9.24 10.31 -6.78
C VAL A 52 7.75 10.31 -7.08
N ILE A 53 7.28 11.21 -7.95
CA ILE A 53 5.88 11.25 -8.38
C ILE A 53 5.50 9.94 -9.10
N GLU A 54 6.32 9.49 -10.05
CA GLU A 54 6.11 8.23 -10.77
C GLU A 54 6.02 7.02 -9.83
N TRP A 55 6.89 6.96 -8.82
CA TRP A 55 6.85 5.95 -7.77
C TRP A 55 5.54 6.01 -6.96
N LEU A 56 5.20 7.19 -6.43
CA LEU A 56 3.99 7.37 -5.62
C LEU A 56 2.72 7.06 -6.41
N LEU A 57 2.70 7.29 -7.73
CA LEU A 57 1.57 6.95 -8.58
C LEU A 57 1.30 5.43 -8.61
N ILE A 58 2.31 4.57 -8.43
CA ILE A 58 2.15 3.11 -8.42
C ILE A 58 1.46 2.61 -7.12
N VAL A 59 1.69 3.29 -5.99
CA VAL A 59 1.27 2.79 -4.66
C VAL A 59 0.09 3.57 -4.07
N THR A 60 0.05 4.89 -4.24
CA THR A 60 -0.95 5.76 -3.59
C THR A 60 -2.39 5.51 -4.02
N PRO A 61 -2.72 5.17 -5.28
CA PRO A 61 -4.11 4.85 -5.66
C PRO A 61 -4.62 3.61 -4.93
N VAL A 62 -3.77 2.59 -4.75
CA VAL A 62 -4.14 1.36 -4.04
C VAL A 62 -4.47 1.65 -2.59
N TRP A 63 -3.61 2.42 -1.93
CA TRP A 63 -3.83 2.81 -0.54
C TRP A 63 -5.08 3.67 -0.38
N THR A 64 -5.35 4.54 -1.34
CA THR A 64 -6.56 5.38 -1.35
C THR A 64 -7.81 4.51 -1.44
N ILE A 65 -7.85 3.54 -2.36
CA ILE A 65 -9.00 2.64 -2.55
C ILE A 65 -9.20 1.75 -1.31
N CYS A 66 -8.11 1.12 -0.84
CA CYS A 66 -8.15 0.26 0.34
C CYS A 66 -8.55 1.04 1.59
N GLY A 67 -8.05 2.26 1.74
CA GLY A 67 -8.36 3.16 2.83
C GLY A 67 -9.80 3.65 2.81
N TRP A 68 -10.32 4.02 1.63
CA TRP A 68 -11.72 4.36 1.45
C TRP A 68 -12.64 3.19 1.81
N TRP A 69 -12.31 1.98 1.35
CA TRP A 69 -13.05 0.76 1.70
C TRP A 69 -13.09 0.57 3.21
N LEU A 70 -11.93 0.56 3.86
CA LEU A 70 -11.82 0.39 5.30
C LEU A 70 -12.58 1.46 6.09
N ASN A 71 -12.46 2.73 5.69
CA ASN A 71 -13.13 3.83 6.39
C ASN A 71 -14.65 3.64 6.41
N ASN A 72 -15.23 3.21 5.29
CA ASN A 72 -16.66 2.90 5.20
C ASN A 72 -17.08 1.70 6.05
N GLN A 73 -16.19 0.74 6.26
CA GLN A 73 -16.47 -0.45 7.08
C GLN A 73 -16.36 -0.12 8.56
N PHE A 74 -15.36 0.68 8.95
CA PHE A 74 -15.24 1.22 10.30
C PHE A 74 -16.46 2.07 10.70
N ALA A 75 -17.07 2.80 9.77
CA ALA A 75 -18.31 3.53 10.05
C ALA A 75 -19.50 2.63 10.42
N LEU A 76 -19.50 1.36 10.01
CA LEU A 76 -20.60 0.41 10.26
C LEU A 76 -20.31 -0.64 11.31
N VAL A 77 -19.10 -0.62 11.87
CA VAL A 77 -18.63 -1.68 12.75
C VAL A 77 -19.49 -1.81 14.00
N GLN A 78 -20.00 -0.71 14.56
CA GLN A 78 -20.86 -0.75 15.76
C GLN A 78 -22.16 -1.51 15.50
N MET A 79 -22.85 -1.20 14.40
CA MET A 79 -24.06 -1.92 13.99
C MET A 79 -23.77 -3.39 13.66
N THR A 80 -22.61 -3.68 13.07
CA THR A 80 -22.24 -5.03 12.64
C THR A 80 -21.83 -5.91 13.83
N VAL A 81 -21.08 -5.35 14.78
CA VAL A 81 -20.69 -6.04 16.01
C VAL A 81 -21.90 -6.25 16.91
N PHE A 82 -22.84 -5.29 16.98
CA PHE A 82 -24.11 -5.48 17.68
C PHE A 82 -24.95 -6.60 17.08
N ARG A 83 -25.03 -6.69 15.74
CA ARG A 83 -25.83 -7.71 15.04
C ARG A 83 -25.23 -9.11 15.05
N TYR A 84 -23.90 -9.25 14.97
CA TYR A 84 -23.23 -10.55 14.78
C TYR A 84 -22.31 -10.97 15.95
N GLY A 85 -22.18 -10.15 17.00
CA GLY A 85 -21.55 -10.50 18.28
C GLY A 85 -20.03 -10.74 18.27
N ASN A 86 -19.36 -10.81 17.11
CA ASN A 86 -17.95 -11.19 17.04
C ASN A 86 -17.09 -10.22 16.19
N ILE A 87 -16.45 -9.27 16.88
CA ILE A 87 -15.52 -8.30 16.27
C ILE A 87 -14.32 -8.95 15.58
N GLY A 88 -13.86 -10.11 16.07
CA GLY A 88 -12.73 -10.82 15.48
C GLY A 88 -13.07 -11.42 14.11
N VAL A 89 -14.28 -11.95 13.96
CA VAL A 89 -14.78 -12.46 12.66
C VAL A 89 -14.98 -11.30 11.68
N TRP A 90 -15.55 -10.18 12.14
CA TRP A 90 -15.67 -8.97 11.33
C TRP A 90 -14.30 -8.49 10.85
N TRP A 91 -13.30 -8.45 11.74
CA TRP A 91 -11.94 -8.02 11.40
C TRP A 91 -11.28 -8.92 10.36
N LYS A 92 -11.37 -10.25 10.53
CA LYS A 92 -10.88 -11.23 9.53
C LYS A 92 -11.48 -10.95 8.15
N GLN A 93 -12.78 -10.68 8.10
CA GLN A 93 -13.46 -10.35 6.86
C GLN A 93 -12.93 -9.05 6.25
N GLN A 94 -12.71 -8.00 7.04
CA GLN A 94 -12.18 -6.72 6.53
C GLN A 94 -10.78 -6.87 5.94
N ILE A 95 -9.87 -7.57 6.63
CA ILE A 95 -8.52 -7.83 6.13
C ILE A 95 -8.58 -8.61 4.82
N LYS A 96 -9.41 -9.67 4.74
CA LYS A 96 -9.60 -10.44 3.51
C LYS A 96 -10.07 -9.56 2.35
N GLU A 97 -11.09 -8.73 2.56
CA GLU A 97 -11.65 -7.86 1.52
C GLU A 97 -10.63 -6.81 1.04
N VAL A 98 -9.86 -6.22 1.96
CA VAL A 98 -8.81 -5.24 1.63
C VAL A 98 -7.66 -5.88 0.86
N TYR A 99 -7.20 -7.06 1.27
CA TYR A 99 -6.08 -7.74 0.61
C TYR A 99 -6.48 -8.22 -0.79
N LEU A 100 -7.75 -8.60 -0.99
CA LEU A 100 -8.28 -8.88 -2.32
C LEU A 100 -8.30 -7.63 -3.21
N LEU A 101 -8.80 -6.49 -2.71
CA LEU A 101 -8.79 -5.22 -3.46
C LEU A 101 -7.37 -4.78 -3.84
N HIS A 102 -6.43 -4.90 -2.89
CA HIS A 102 -5.01 -4.61 -3.10
C HIS A 102 -4.41 -5.51 -4.19
N SER A 103 -4.58 -6.82 -4.05
CA SER A 103 -4.02 -7.81 -5.00
C SER A 103 -4.60 -7.63 -6.41
N TRP A 104 -5.90 -7.36 -6.51
CA TRP A 104 -6.58 -7.17 -7.79
C TRP A 104 -5.99 -6.02 -8.60
N TYR A 105 -5.65 -4.91 -7.94
CA TYR A 105 -5.01 -3.78 -8.59
C TYR A 105 -3.66 -4.16 -9.22
N TYR A 106 -2.79 -4.85 -8.47
CA TYR A 106 -1.46 -5.23 -8.97
C TYR A 106 -1.53 -6.30 -10.06
N ILE A 107 -2.53 -7.19 -10.05
CA ILE A 107 -2.79 -8.12 -11.15
C ILE A 107 -3.12 -7.37 -12.44
N LEU A 108 -3.98 -6.35 -12.38
CA LEU A 108 -4.32 -5.53 -13.55
C LEU A 108 -3.10 -4.76 -14.08
N MET A 109 -2.33 -4.14 -13.17
CA MET A 109 -1.07 -3.48 -13.53
C MET A 109 -0.09 -4.45 -14.21
N PHE A 110 0.05 -5.66 -13.66
CA PHE A 110 0.91 -6.72 -14.22
C PHE A 110 0.51 -7.11 -15.64
N VAL A 111 -0.79 -7.33 -15.89
CA VAL A 111 -1.31 -7.67 -17.22
C VAL A 111 -0.94 -6.58 -18.23
N VAL A 112 -1.10 -5.32 -17.86
CA VAL A 112 -0.80 -4.17 -18.73
C VAL A 112 0.68 -4.05 -19.02
N LEU A 113 1.53 -4.17 -17.99
CA LEU A 113 2.98 -4.15 -18.16
C LEU A 113 3.43 -5.29 -19.10
N LYS A 114 2.86 -6.49 -18.93
CA LYS A 114 3.18 -7.65 -19.77
C LYS A 114 2.78 -7.44 -21.24
N LEU A 115 1.60 -6.87 -21.49
CA LEU A 115 1.13 -6.58 -22.85
C LEU A 115 1.96 -5.50 -23.56
N ARG A 116 2.44 -4.48 -22.83
CA ARG A 116 3.19 -3.36 -23.41
C ARG A 116 4.68 -3.64 -23.60
N ILE A 117 5.27 -4.47 -22.74
CA ILE A 117 6.73 -4.63 -22.62
C ILE A 117 7.14 -6.10 -22.85
N GLN A 118 6.37 -6.83 -23.66
CA GLN A 118 6.57 -8.26 -23.90
C GLN A 118 8.01 -8.61 -24.30
N LYS A 119 8.69 -7.72 -25.04
CA LYS A 119 10.07 -7.89 -25.51
C LYS A 119 11.15 -7.76 -24.42
N TYR A 120 10.88 -7.05 -23.32
CA TYR A 120 11.87 -6.79 -22.25
C TYR A 120 11.53 -7.53 -20.95
N TRP A 121 10.66 -8.55 -21.03
CA TRP A 121 10.21 -9.32 -19.88
C TRP A 121 11.32 -10.27 -19.40
N THR A 122 11.79 -10.07 -18.18
CA THR A 122 12.86 -10.88 -17.56
C THR A 122 12.43 -11.44 -16.21
N ALA A 123 13.09 -12.50 -15.73
CA ALA A 123 12.81 -13.09 -14.42
C ALA A 123 12.98 -12.07 -13.27
N ASN A 124 13.98 -11.18 -13.37
CA ASN A 124 14.21 -10.13 -12.38
C ASN A 124 13.02 -9.16 -12.29
N LEU A 125 12.36 -8.87 -13.41
CA LEU A 125 11.22 -7.95 -13.44
C LEU A 125 10.03 -8.52 -12.67
N TYR A 126 9.85 -9.85 -12.68
CA TYR A 126 8.81 -10.52 -11.90
C TYR A 126 9.04 -10.36 -10.40
N LEU A 127 10.28 -10.60 -9.94
CA LEU A 127 10.64 -10.45 -8.53
C LEU A 127 10.46 -9.01 -8.04
N GLU A 128 10.74 -8.03 -8.89
CA GLU A 128 10.60 -6.62 -8.53
C GLU A 128 9.15 -6.16 -8.49
N ILE A 129 8.31 -6.61 -9.43
CA ILE A 129 6.86 -6.36 -9.35
C ILE A 129 6.27 -7.03 -8.09
N LEU A 130 6.74 -8.24 -7.76
CA LEU A 130 6.35 -8.92 -6.53
C LEU A 130 6.78 -8.14 -5.28
N MET A 131 8.00 -7.60 -5.27
CA MET A 131 8.49 -6.75 -4.19
C MET A 131 7.67 -5.47 -4.04
N ILE A 132 7.31 -4.79 -5.14
CA ILE A 132 6.43 -3.60 -5.13
C ILE A 132 5.07 -3.94 -4.51
N LEU A 133 4.47 -5.06 -4.90
CA LEU A 133 3.20 -5.54 -4.34
C LEU A 133 3.33 -5.74 -2.83
N ILE A 134 4.38 -6.44 -2.39
CA ILE A 134 4.60 -6.76 -0.98
C ILE A 134 4.92 -5.49 -0.17
N HIS A 135 5.74 -4.59 -0.69
CA HIS A 135 6.03 -3.28 -0.09
C HIS A 135 4.75 -2.46 0.11
N SER A 136 3.91 -2.39 -0.92
CA SER A 136 2.63 -1.70 -0.84
C SER A 136 1.70 -2.32 0.21
N LEU A 137 1.69 -3.65 0.32
CA LEU A 137 0.89 -4.37 1.33
C LEU A 137 1.44 -4.14 2.76
N PHE A 138 2.76 -4.07 2.90
CA PHE A 138 3.44 -3.75 4.15
C PHE A 138 3.06 -2.34 4.63
N MET A 139 3.18 -1.33 3.77
CA MET A 139 2.78 0.05 4.08
C MET A 139 1.28 0.16 4.39
N LEU A 140 0.42 -0.56 3.64
CA LEU A 140 -1.01 -0.64 3.92
C LEU A 140 -1.31 -1.23 5.30
N THR A 141 -0.55 -2.24 5.73
CA THR A 141 -0.70 -2.85 7.06
C THR A 141 -0.32 -1.86 8.17
N ILE A 142 0.73 -1.06 7.98
CA ILE A 142 1.08 0.03 8.90
C ILE A 142 -0.02 1.10 8.89
N MET A 143 -0.56 1.47 7.73
CA MET A 143 -1.67 2.42 7.61
C MET A 143 -2.87 1.99 8.46
N ILE A 144 -3.22 0.70 8.40
CA ILE A 144 -4.30 0.10 9.17
C ILE A 144 -4.03 0.19 10.67
N LEU A 145 -2.81 -0.07 11.10
CA LEU A 145 -2.41 0.07 12.51
C LEU A 145 -2.54 1.50 13.00
N ILE A 146 -2.02 2.48 12.25
CA ILE A 146 -2.16 3.90 12.58
C ILE A 146 -3.64 4.27 12.66
N ARG A 147 -4.48 3.76 11.74
CA ARG A 147 -5.93 3.99 11.75
C ARG A 147 -6.61 3.49 13.02
N ILE A 148 -6.20 2.34 13.53
CA ILE A 148 -6.76 1.79 14.77
C ILE A 148 -6.40 2.69 15.97
N VAL A 149 -5.17 3.23 15.99
CA VAL A 149 -4.69 4.09 17.08
C VAL A 149 -5.28 5.50 17.02
N VAL A 150 -5.21 6.16 15.85
CA VAL A 150 -5.59 7.57 15.66
C VAL A 150 -7.10 7.76 15.43
N ASN A 151 -7.79 6.68 15.09
CA ASN A 151 -9.20 6.67 14.71
C ASN A 151 -9.55 7.58 13.49
N ASN A 152 -8.60 7.85 12.60
CA ASN A 152 -8.82 8.70 11.43
C ASN A 152 -8.07 8.16 10.21
N MET A 153 -8.80 7.82 9.13
CA MET A 153 -8.21 7.23 7.92
C MET A 153 -7.37 8.23 7.15
N LEU A 154 -7.82 9.49 7.06
CA LEU A 154 -7.09 10.53 6.36
C LEU A 154 -5.74 10.78 7.04
N ALA A 155 -5.74 10.93 8.37
CA ALA A 155 -4.51 11.10 9.13
C ALA A 155 -3.54 9.91 8.93
N SER A 156 -4.06 8.69 8.91
CA SER A 156 -3.25 7.47 8.71
C SER A 156 -2.62 7.42 7.32
N PHE A 157 -3.39 7.79 6.29
CA PHE A 157 -2.90 7.91 4.92
C PHE A 157 -1.80 8.98 4.82
N THR A 158 -2.02 10.16 5.39
CA THR A 158 -1.01 11.24 5.42
C THR A 158 0.26 10.80 6.12
N CYS A 159 0.17 10.09 7.25
CA CYS A 159 1.35 9.57 7.96
C CYS A 159 2.17 8.61 7.10
N ILE A 160 1.52 7.70 6.38
CA ILE A 160 2.21 6.74 5.50
C ILE A 160 2.86 7.42 4.30
N LEU A 161 2.15 8.38 3.69
CA LEU A 161 2.69 9.15 2.59
C LEU A 161 3.90 9.99 3.02
N MET A 162 3.82 10.63 4.19
CA MET A 162 4.97 11.35 4.78
C MET A 162 6.13 10.41 5.10
N LEU A 163 5.84 9.24 5.68
CA LEU A 163 6.86 8.25 5.99
C LEU A 163 7.62 7.79 4.74
N GLU A 164 6.90 7.52 3.64
CA GLU A 164 7.54 7.12 2.38
C GLU A 164 8.36 8.25 1.77
N ILE A 165 7.83 9.48 1.69
CA ILE A 165 8.56 10.64 1.16
C ILE A 165 9.80 10.97 2.00
N LEU A 166 9.69 10.95 3.32
CA LEU A 166 10.83 11.20 4.21
C LEU A 166 11.87 10.08 4.10
N SER A 167 11.45 8.84 3.95
CA SER A 167 12.36 7.70 3.79
C SER A 167 13.12 7.78 2.47
N ILE A 168 12.43 8.16 1.39
CA ILE A 168 13.04 8.50 0.10
C ILE A 168 14.08 9.61 0.27
N TYR A 169 13.68 10.71 0.92
CA TYR A 169 14.54 11.88 1.10
C TYR A 169 15.79 11.52 1.89
N ALA A 170 15.64 10.87 3.04
CA ALA A 170 16.74 10.47 3.90
C ALA A 170 17.67 9.45 3.23
N SER A 171 17.12 8.52 2.44
CA SER A 171 17.90 7.58 1.63
C SER A 171 18.71 8.31 0.55
N ALA A 172 18.11 9.29 -0.14
CA ALA A 172 18.80 10.09 -1.16
C ALA A 172 19.90 10.98 -0.55
N GLN A 173 19.69 11.51 0.67
CA GLN A 173 20.70 12.25 1.43
C GLN A 173 21.76 11.35 2.11
N LYS A 174 21.70 10.03 1.90
CA LYS A 174 22.62 9.04 2.48
C LYS A 174 22.63 9.05 4.02
N TRP A 175 21.54 9.49 4.66
CA TRP A 175 21.42 9.47 6.13
C TRP A 175 21.39 8.04 6.67
N PHE A 176 20.86 7.10 5.90
CA PHE A 176 20.95 5.66 6.19
C PHE A 176 21.03 4.87 4.88
N SER A 177 21.52 3.62 4.97
CA SER A 177 21.58 2.72 3.82
C SER A 177 20.19 2.18 3.48
N PRO A 178 19.77 2.16 2.19
CA PRO A 178 18.51 1.55 1.76
C PRO A 178 18.33 0.11 2.26
N LYS A 179 19.42 -0.64 2.36
CA LYS A 179 19.48 -1.99 2.95
C LYS A 179 18.76 -2.13 4.30
N TYR A 180 18.72 -1.08 5.12
CA TYR A 180 18.14 -1.10 6.46
C TYR A 180 16.84 -0.29 6.58
N CYS A 181 16.33 0.26 5.48
CA CYS A 181 15.11 1.05 5.47
C CYS A 181 13.99 0.32 4.72
N PRO A 182 13.07 -0.37 5.41
CA PRO A 182 12.01 -1.12 4.77
C PRO A 182 11.05 -0.24 3.95
N PHE A 183 10.98 1.05 4.25
CA PHE A 183 10.08 2.00 3.60
C PHE A 183 10.52 2.38 2.17
N VAL A 184 11.70 1.93 1.72
CA VAL A 184 12.17 2.12 0.34
C VAL A 184 12.39 0.81 -0.41
N TRP A 185 12.10 -0.36 0.18
CA TRP A 185 12.37 -1.67 -0.42
C TRP A 185 11.50 -2.02 -1.62
N GLY A 186 10.49 -1.21 -1.95
CA GLY A 186 9.77 -1.37 -3.21
C GLY A 186 10.49 -0.78 -4.44
N MET A 187 11.51 0.07 -4.25
CA MET A 187 12.08 0.88 -5.33
C MET A 187 13.27 0.19 -6.00
N TYR A 188 13.17 -0.15 -7.28
CA TYR A 188 14.24 -0.88 -7.98
C TYR A 188 15.60 -0.15 -8.00
N ASN A 189 15.63 1.19 -8.01
CA ASN A 189 16.91 1.91 -8.04
C ASN A 189 17.68 1.85 -6.71
N VAL A 190 17.04 1.41 -5.62
CA VAL A 190 17.71 1.24 -4.32
C VAL A 190 17.93 -0.23 -3.95
N CYS A 191 17.72 -1.15 -4.90
CA CYS A 191 18.10 -2.55 -4.76
C CYS A 191 19.60 -2.76 -5.02
N ASN A 192 20.16 -3.88 -4.58
CA ASN A 192 21.60 -4.18 -4.71
C ASN A 192 22.08 -4.30 -6.16
N GLN A 193 21.18 -4.61 -7.10
CA GLN A 193 21.53 -4.69 -8.53
C GLN A 193 21.89 -3.31 -9.10
N THR A 194 21.22 -2.26 -8.59
CA THR A 194 21.39 -0.88 -9.05
C THR A 194 22.28 -0.06 -8.11
N TYR A 195 22.32 -0.42 -6.83
CA TYR A 195 23.11 0.24 -5.79
C TYR A 195 23.95 -0.77 -4.99
N PRO A 196 25.10 -1.22 -5.54
CA PRO A 196 25.89 -2.30 -4.94
C PRO A 196 26.32 -2.02 -3.50
N ASN A 197 26.27 -3.05 -2.66
CA ASN A 197 26.65 -3.06 -1.23
C ASN A 197 25.80 -2.21 -0.29
N LYS A 198 25.03 -1.25 -0.80
CA LYS A 198 24.19 -0.33 -0.01
C LYS A 198 22.70 -0.56 -0.22
N GLY A 199 22.32 -1.17 -1.33
CA GLY A 199 20.95 -1.51 -1.66
C GLY A 199 20.40 -2.68 -0.86
N TYR A 200 19.10 -2.90 -0.98
CA TYR A 200 18.45 -4.09 -0.42
C TYR A 200 18.58 -5.28 -1.37
N ASP A 201 18.61 -6.48 -0.79
CA ASP A 201 18.47 -7.72 -1.53
C ASP A 201 16.98 -8.05 -1.67
N ILE A 202 16.50 -8.25 -2.90
CA ILE A 202 15.07 -8.36 -3.22
C ILE A 202 14.45 -9.55 -2.48
N GLU A 203 15.08 -10.71 -2.53
CA GLU A 203 14.56 -11.94 -1.93
C GLU A 203 14.48 -11.80 -0.40
N LYS A 204 15.53 -11.27 0.23
CA LYS A 204 15.54 -11.02 1.68
C LYS A 204 14.51 -9.96 2.09
N ALA A 205 14.36 -8.90 1.29
CA ALA A 205 13.38 -7.86 1.54
C ALA A 205 11.94 -8.39 1.45
N ILE A 206 11.65 -9.26 0.48
CA ILE A 206 10.37 -9.96 0.34
C ILE A 206 10.06 -10.77 1.60
N VAL A 207 10.99 -11.65 2.00
CA VAL A 207 10.80 -12.53 3.17
C VAL A 207 10.56 -11.70 4.43
N LEU A 208 11.39 -10.68 4.68
CA LEU A 208 11.27 -9.89 5.89
C LEU A 208 9.98 -9.04 5.90
N SER A 209 9.57 -8.49 4.75
CA SER A 209 8.33 -7.73 4.63
C SER A 209 7.10 -8.62 4.90
N VAL A 210 7.10 -9.85 4.40
CA VAL A 210 6.03 -10.83 4.69
C VAL A 210 5.99 -11.17 6.18
N VAL A 211 7.15 -11.40 6.82
CA VAL A 211 7.23 -11.65 8.27
C VAL A 211 6.67 -10.46 9.05
N PHE A 212 7.04 -9.24 8.69
CA PHE A 212 6.48 -8.04 9.32
C PHE A 212 4.96 -7.95 9.15
N ILE A 213 4.44 -8.18 7.94
CA ILE A 213 2.99 -8.17 7.69
C ILE A 213 2.28 -9.18 8.61
N ILE A 214 2.80 -10.40 8.74
CA ILE A 214 2.21 -11.44 9.60
C ILE A 214 2.22 -11.00 11.06
N VAL A 215 3.37 -10.53 11.57
CA VAL A 215 3.54 -10.09 12.97
C VAL A 215 2.62 -8.91 13.29
N LEU A 216 2.56 -7.91 12.40
CA LEU A 216 1.72 -6.72 12.57
C LEU A 216 0.23 -7.08 12.57
N ASN A 217 -0.21 -7.98 11.69
CA ASN A 217 -1.60 -8.46 11.72
C ASN A 217 -1.90 -9.29 12.98
N ALA A 218 -0.97 -10.14 13.42
CA ALA A 218 -1.14 -10.94 14.63
C ALA A 218 -1.29 -10.05 15.88
N ALA A 219 -0.53 -8.96 15.98
CA ALA A 219 -0.63 -8.00 17.08
C ALA A 219 -2.06 -7.43 17.22
N ILE A 220 -2.73 -7.14 16.10
CA ILE A 220 -4.12 -6.66 16.09
C ILE A 220 -5.11 -7.73 16.59
N PHE A 221 -4.84 -9.01 16.29
CA PHE A 221 -5.69 -10.12 16.76
C PHE A 221 -5.55 -10.40 18.25
N VAL A 222 -4.34 -10.26 18.79
CA VAL A 222 -4.05 -10.45 20.21
C VAL A 222 -4.66 -9.31 21.03
N ASP A 223 -4.50 -8.07 20.58
CA ASP A 223 -5.06 -6.91 21.27
C ASP A 223 -6.45 -6.50 20.76
N LYS A 224 -7.44 -7.35 21.08
CA LYS A 224 -8.86 -7.02 20.85
C LYS A 224 -9.32 -5.76 21.59
N LYS A 225 -8.58 -5.28 22.61
CA LYS A 225 -8.92 -4.04 23.33
C LYS A 225 -8.60 -2.82 22.48
N LEU A 226 -7.50 -2.81 21.72
CA LEU A 226 -7.19 -1.73 20.76
C LEU A 226 -8.28 -1.57 19.71
N LEU A 227 -8.73 -2.69 19.12
CA LEU A 227 -9.85 -2.70 18.19
C LEU A 227 -11.09 -2.08 18.83
N LYS A 228 -11.50 -2.56 20.02
CA LYS A 228 -12.67 -2.05 20.76
C LYS A 228 -12.55 -0.56 21.11
N ARG A 229 -11.37 -0.08 21.51
CA ARG A 229 -11.12 1.33 21.85
C ARG A 229 -11.29 2.26 20.65
N SER A 230 -10.84 1.84 19.47
CA SER A 230 -11.08 2.61 18.23
C SER A 230 -12.59 2.75 17.95
N LEU A 231 -13.39 1.74 18.32
CA LEU A 231 -14.86 1.77 18.14
C LEU A 231 -15.58 2.65 19.16
N SER A 232 -15.10 2.70 20.42
CA SER A 232 -15.72 3.50 21.48
C SER A 232 -15.51 5.00 21.27
N HIS A 233 -14.40 5.42 20.65
CA HIS A 233 -14.18 6.83 20.32
C HIS A 233 -15.16 7.38 19.27
N GLY A 234 -15.76 6.53 18.43
CA GLY A 234 -16.85 6.96 17.54
C GLY A 234 -18.12 7.35 18.30
N LYS A 235 -18.44 6.64 19.39
CA LYS A 235 -19.65 6.85 20.21
C LYS A 235 -19.62 8.21 20.93
N ASN A 236 -18.50 8.56 21.54
CA ASN A 236 -18.38 9.85 22.26
C ASN A 236 -18.41 11.08 21.34
N ARG A 237 -18.24 10.91 20.02
CA ARG A 237 -18.38 12.00 19.04
C ARG A 237 -19.83 12.18 18.59
N THR A 238 -20.58 11.10 18.40
CA THR A 238 -22.01 11.18 18.05
C THR A 238 -22.85 11.70 19.21
N ASP A 239 -22.52 11.29 20.44
CA ASP A 239 -23.26 11.73 21.65
C ASP A 239 -22.97 13.19 22.05
N ARG A 240 -22.01 13.87 21.37
CA ARG A 240 -21.67 15.29 21.60
C ARG A 240 -22.12 16.21 20.46
N SER A 241 -22.71 15.66 19.41
CA SER A 241 -23.24 16.39 18.26
C SER A 241 -24.77 16.45 18.23
N GLU A 242 -25.42 15.96 19.29
CA GLU A 242 -26.83 16.19 19.63
C GLU A 242 -26.90 17.20 20.78
#